data_AF-A0A3R9WGV9-F1
#
_entry.id   AF-A0A3R9WGV9-F1
#
_cell.length_a   1.000
_cell.length_b   1.000
_cell.length_c   1.000
_cell.angle_alpha   90.00
_cell.angle_beta   90.00
_cell.angle_gamma   90.00
#
_symmetry.space_group_name_H-M   'P 1'
#
loop_
_entity.id
_entity.type
_entity.pdbx_description
1 polymer ?
#
loop_
_entity_poly.entity_id
_entity_poly.type
_entity_poly.pdbx_seq_one_letter_code
_entity_poly.pdbx_strand_id
1 'polypeptide(L)'
;MEGSWGWGAGTRGTNCPHHPRHGPARAGGRGRRSTGKSTGRAASPSPTIGPSPPISPSEEEPMADTTSSATPWSPYPKIPSRVRLGEARATRTWVALEKVHGANFAVVSGRDGTRPAKRRALLDATGLDAFFGVGRIWPALAVAAERCAAALRRHYGVDATAPVTVYGELAGGRYPHPDVPPAPDAEPVQTGVWYAPGLLWLPFDATVRTGDGLCWVGHQALRSATAHAGLHTAPLLAQGTLARAHDRTPVFPTRVPALLGLPDLPGNLAEGFVVKPADDWWTTDGPGPDAAVRPVAKVKHPAFAEDERCAGARPYQVPADGAAGVPGWLLGQVTSLLTPARAAAAVSKLGPRTPPDEVAAEIARDAVEETAESVGGLDDGLARALERALRPGALALARFDAADRRAVLKR
;
A
#
# COMPACT_ATOMS: atom_id res chain seq x y z
N MET A 1 -45.50 30.49 -18.45
CA MET A 1 -45.69 31.89 -18.04
C MET A 1 -44.38 32.35 -17.43
N GLU A 2 -43.75 33.29 -18.12
CA GLU A 2 -42.45 33.87 -17.82
C GLU A 2 -42.46 34.70 -16.54
N GLY A 3 -41.29 34.87 -15.92
CA GLY A 3 -41.08 35.72 -14.75
C GLY A 3 -39.62 36.09 -14.57
N SER A 4 -39.15 36.98 -15.45
CA SER A 4 -37.89 37.72 -15.41
C SER A 4 -37.84 38.74 -14.27
N TRP A 5 -36.71 38.85 -13.56
CA TRP A 5 -36.15 40.08 -12.95
C TRP A 5 -34.62 39.82 -12.81
N GLY A 6 -33.66 40.68 -13.15
CA GLY A 6 -33.67 42.13 -13.33
C GLY A 6 -32.50 42.71 -12.52
N TRP A 7 -31.47 43.20 -13.22
CA TRP A 7 -30.21 43.73 -12.71
C TRP A 7 -30.35 45.00 -11.86
N GLY A 8 -29.36 45.27 -11.00
CA GLY A 8 -29.14 46.57 -10.36
C GLY A 8 -27.70 46.78 -9.88
N ALA A 9 -26.98 47.69 -10.54
CA ALA A 9 -25.61 48.11 -10.25
C ALA A 9 -25.56 49.37 -9.35
N GLY A 10 -24.40 49.64 -8.72
CA GLY A 10 -24.07 50.93 -8.09
C GLY A 10 -22.95 50.80 -7.05
N THR A 11 -21.66 51.01 -7.39
CA THR A 11 -20.87 52.26 -7.45
C THR A 11 -20.00 52.55 -6.20
N ARG A 12 -18.68 52.58 -6.46
CA ARG A 12 -17.59 53.49 -6.01
C ARG A 12 -17.29 53.68 -4.51
N GLY A 13 -16.01 53.55 -4.18
CA GLY A 13 -15.39 54.15 -2.99
C GLY A 13 -13.89 53.84 -2.89
N THR A 14 -13.06 54.82 -3.21
CA THR A 14 -11.59 54.86 -3.13
C THR A 14 -11.05 54.93 -1.69
N ASN A 15 -9.88 54.34 -1.41
CA ASN A 15 -8.73 55.04 -0.76
C ASN A 15 -7.59 54.07 -0.33
N CYS A 16 -6.40 54.30 -0.90
CA CYS A 16 -5.11 54.14 -0.21
C CYS A 16 -4.88 55.41 0.67
N PRO A 17 -4.05 55.42 1.75
CA PRO A 17 -2.59 55.35 1.60
C PRO A 17 -1.75 54.82 2.81
N HIS A 18 -0.43 54.75 2.54
CA HIS A 18 0.73 54.94 3.43
C HIS A 18 1.48 53.77 4.10
N HIS A 19 2.69 53.56 3.59
CA HIS A 19 3.93 53.15 4.27
C HIS A 19 4.27 54.00 5.51
N PRO A 20 5.13 53.47 6.41
CA PRO A 20 6.50 54.00 6.44
C PRO A 20 7.62 52.93 6.54
N ARG A 21 8.81 53.39 6.14
CA ARG A 21 10.13 52.73 6.20
C ARG A 21 10.68 52.75 7.64
N HIS A 22 11.61 51.85 7.98
CA HIS A 22 12.90 52.15 8.65
C HIS A 22 13.76 50.87 8.80
N GLY A 23 14.96 50.86 8.20
CA GLY A 23 16.17 50.20 8.75
C GLY A 23 17.04 51.26 9.46
N PRO A 24 18.28 50.98 9.96
CA PRO A 24 19.29 50.09 9.35
C PRO A 24 20.31 49.35 10.29
N ALA A 25 21.26 48.64 9.63
CA ALA A 25 22.67 48.33 9.96
C ALA A 25 23.01 47.29 11.07
N ARG A 26 23.70 46.15 10.80
CA ARG A 26 25.07 45.81 10.30
C ARG A 26 26.24 46.00 11.29
N ALA A 27 26.85 44.89 11.69
CA ALA A 27 28.31 44.60 11.80
C ALA A 27 28.43 43.10 12.16
N GLY A 28 29.34 42.25 11.67
CA GLY A 28 30.64 42.43 11.05
C GLY A 28 31.65 41.57 11.82
N GLY A 29 32.18 40.49 11.21
CA GLY A 29 33.20 39.65 11.87
C GLY A 29 33.68 38.48 11.02
N ARG A 30 34.64 38.74 10.12
CA ARG A 30 35.44 37.72 9.42
C ARG A 30 36.73 37.47 10.21
N GLY A 31 37.11 36.20 10.36
CA GLY A 31 38.46 35.76 10.72
C GLY A 31 38.92 34.67 9.75
N ARG A 32 40.15 34.76 9.25
CA ARG A 32 40.70 34.02 8.10
C ARG A 32 42.07 33.41 8.50
N ARG A 33 42.41 32.26 7.89
CA ARG A 33 43.76 31.60 7.82
C ARG A 33 44.20 30.92 9.13
N SER A 34 44.95 29.81 9.15
CA SER A 34 46.06 29.41 8.29
C SER A 34 46.38 27.89 8.30
N THR A 35 47.02 27.48 7.22
CA THR A 35 47.93 26.35 6.95
C THR A 35 48.57 25.56 8.11
N GLY A 36 48.70 24.24 7.92
CA GLY A 36 49.68 23.38 8.59
C GLY A 36 49.84 22.01 7.91
N LYS A 37 51.00 21.78 7.28
CA LYS A 37 51.53 20.49 6.78
C LYS A 37 52.59 19.99 7.80
N SER A 38 52.54 18.72 8.21
CA SER A 38 53.70 17.94 8.72
C SER A 38 53.28 16.46 8.86
N THR A 39 53.71 15.53 8.00
CA THR A 39 54.89 14.62 8.14
C THR A 39 54.88 13.70 9.37
N GLY A 40 54.85 12.38 9.14
CA GLY A 40 55.16 11.36 10.15
C GLY A 40 54.89 9.94 9.63
N ARG A 41 55.89 9.07 9.70
CA ARG A 41 56.06 7.79 8.97
C ARG A 41 56.47 6.73 10.00
N ALA A 42 55.92 5.51 9.93
CA ALA A 42 56.47 4.19 10.35
C ALA A 42 55.27 3.21 10.49
N ALA A 43 55.09 2.13 9.72
CA ALA A 43 55.91 0.94 9.43
C ALA A 43 56.06 -0.04 10.63
N SER A 44 55.16 -1.05 10.65
CA SER A 44 55.34 -2.53 10.77
C SER A 44 56.22 -3.10 11.91
N PRO A 45 55.92 -4.31 12.47
CA PRO A 45 55.96 -5.58 11.71
C PRO A 45 54.93 -6.67 12.05
N SER A 46 54.70 -7.51 11.04
CA SER A 46 54.11 -8.85 11.09
C SER A 46 55.08 -9.87 11.71
N PRO A 47 54.59 -10.98 12.28
CA PRO A 47 55.37 -12.20 12.39
C PRO A 47 54.94 -13.24 11.35
N THR A 48 55.95 -13.76 10.65
CA THR A 48 55.92 -14.92 9.75
C THR A 48 56.21 -16.17 10.57
N ILE A 49 55.42 -17.24 10.41
CA ILE A 49 55.83 -18.61 10.78
C ILE A 49 55.52 -19.52 9.57
N GLY A 50 56.55 -20.28 9.18
CA GLY A 50 56.57 -21.21 8.05
C GLY A 50 55.92 -22.58 8.34
N PRO A 51 56.06 -23.55 7.42
CA PRO A 51 55.02 -24.51 7.10
C PRO A 51 55.20 -25.90 7.76
N SER A 52 54.10 -26.65 7.88
CA SER A 52 54.04 -28.10 8.14
C SER A 52 52.62 -28.61 7.81
N PRO A 53 52.40 -29.94 7.67
CA PRO A 53 52.58 -30.83 6.52
C PRO A 53 51.22 -31.15 5.80
N PRO A 54 51.18 -31.92 4.70
CA PRO A 54 49.94 -32.14 3.96
C PRO A 54 49.03 -33.15 4.69
N ILE A 55 47.80 -32.73 4.97
CA ILE A 55 46.72 -33.61 5.44
C ILE A 55 45.81 -33.89 4.25
N SER A 56 45.72 -35.16 3.86
CA SER A 56 44.78 -35.67 2.86
C SER A 56 43.33 -35.50 3.31
N PRO A 57 42.37 -35.34 2.38
CA PRO A 57 41.01 -34.91 2.69
C PRO A 57 40.24 -36.03 3.40
N SER A 58 39.80 -35.78 4.63
CA SER A 58 38.67 -36.48 5.22
C SER A 58 37.39 -35.97 4.57
N GLU A 59 36.60 -36.90 4.04
CA GLU A 59 35.28 -36.69 3.49
C GLU A 59 34.36 -36.05 4.55
N GLU A 60 34.21 -34.72 4.49
CA GLU A 60 33.12 -34.03 5.17
C GLU A 60 31.84 -34.26 4.37
N GLU A 61 31.01 -35.17 4.87
CA GLU A 61 29.62 -35.30 4.45
C GLU A 61 28.94 -33.92 4.48
N PRO A 62 28.22 -33.51 3.43
CA PRO A 62 27.52 -32.25 3.46
C PRO A 62 26.40 -32.34 4.50
N MET A 63 26.63 -31.70 5.65
CA MET A 63 25.58 -31.34 6.59
C MET A 63 24.45 -30.71 5.78
N ALA A 64 23.32 -31.39 5.77
CA ALA A 64 22.09 -30.94 5.14
C ALA A 64 21.85 -29.48 5.51
N ASP A 65 21.96 -28.63 4.48
CA ASP A 65 21.55 -27.24 4.53
C ASP A 65 20.13 -27.22 5.09
N THR A 66 20.02 -26.73 6.31
CA THR A 66 18.78 -26.70 7.06
C THR A 66 17.88 -25.75 6.32
N THR A 67 17.01 -26.33 5.48
CA THR A 67 15.85 -25.73 4.83
C THR A 67 15.67 -24.27 5.18
N SER A 68 16.32 -23.41 4.40
CA SER A 68 15.96 -22.00 4.31
C SER A 68 14.46 -21.98 4.01
N SER A 69 13.66 -21.63 5.02
CA SER A 69 12.23 -21.42 4.88
C SER A 69 12.05 -20.15 4.05
N ALA A 70 12.22 -20.31 2.74
CA ALA A 70 12.04 -19.26 1.77
C ALA A 70 10.65 -18.67 2.00
N THR A 71 10.61 -17.40 2.39
CA THR A 71 9.36 -16.68 2.61
C THR A 71 8.51 -16.83 1.35
N PRO A 72 7.23 -17.26 1.42
CA PRO A 72 6.39 -17.54 0.25
C PRO A 72 5.99 -16.29 -0.56
N TRP A 73 6.67 -15.18 -0.33
CA TRP A 73 6.45 -13.88 -0.95
C TRP A 73 7.49 -13.63 -2.04
N SER A 74 7.05 -13.09 -3.18
CA SER A 74 7.95 -12.64 -4.25
C SER A 74 7.77 -11.14 -4.52
N PRO A 75 8.85 -10.41 -4.84
CA PRO A 75 8.76 -9.03 -5.32
C PRO A 75 7.87 -8.92 -6.56
N TYR A 76 7.05 -7.86 -6.65
CA TYR A 76 6.28 -7.63 -7.86
C TYR A 76 7.21 -7.37 -9.07
N PRO A 77 7.06 -8.13 -10.18
CA PRO A 77 7.92 -7.99 -11.35
C PRO A 77 7.99 -6.56 -11.90
N LYS A 78 9.12 -6.18 -12.48
CA LYS A 78 9.20 -4.91 -13.20
C LYS A 78 8.33 -4.99 -14.45
N ILE A 79 7.39 -4.06 -14.59
CA ILE A 79 6.60 -3.94 -15.82
C ILE A 79 7.45 -3.22 -16.87
N PRO A 80 7.72 -3.86 -18.02
CA PRO A 80 8.45 -3.25 -19.13
C PRO A 80 7.58 -2.21 -19.88
N SER A 81 8.23 -1.18 -20.42
CA SER A 81 7.58 -0.12 -21.23
C SER A 81 7.42 -0.48 -22.71
N ARG A 82 8.17 -1.46 -23.21
CA ARG A 82 8.25 -1.84 -24.63
C ARG A 82 8.33 -3.35 -24.83
N VAL A 83 7.50 -4.11 -24.12
CA VAL A 83 7.31 -5.51 -24.51
C VAL A 83 6.42 -5.52 -25.74
N ARG A 84 6.89 -6.17 -26.82
CA ARG A 84 5.95 -6.74 -27.78
C ARG A 84 5.15 -7.74 -26.97
N LEU A 85 3.98 -7.33 -26.49
CA LEU A 85 2.95 -8.25 -26.05
C LEU A 85 2.71 -9.05 -27.34
N GLY A 86 3.43 -10.16 -27.50
CA GLY A 86 3.60 -10.80 -28.80
C GLY A 86 2.27 -11.32 -29.31
N GLU A 87 2.28 -12.24 -30.24
CA GLU A 87 1.14 -13.13 -30.48
C GLU A 87 0.89 -14.05 -29.27
N ALA A 88 0.96 -13.52 -28.04
CA ALA A 88 0.50 -14.11 -26.80
C ALA A 88 -1.03 -14.21 -26.86
N ARG A 89 -1.46 -15.12 -27.74
CA ARG A 89 -2.78 -15.69 -27.97
C ARG A 89 -3.82 -14.62 -28.32
N ALA A 90 -3.98 -14.36 -29.62
CA ALA A 90 -4.99 -13.48 -30.21
C ALA A 90 -6.44 -13.75 -29.71
N THR A 91 -6.68 -14.91 -29.09
CA THR A 91 -7.97 -15.32 -28.52
C THR A 91 -8.17 -14.97 -27.04
N ARG A 92 -7.16 -14.45 -26.33
CA ARG A 92 -7.28 -14.11 -24.91
C ARG A 92 -7.96 -12.75 -24.69
N THR A 93 -8.65 -12.64 -23.56
CA THR A 93 -9.16 -11.36 -23.07
C THR A 93 -8.05 -10.61 -22.33
N TRP A 94 -7.96 -9.31 -22.58
CA TRP A 94 -7.02 -8.38 -21.98
C TRP A 94 -7.77 -7.29 -21.23
N VAL A 95 -7.12 -6.73 -20.22
CA VAL A 95 -7.59 -5.55 -19.49
C VAL A 95 -6.55 -4.45 -19.52
N ALA A 96 -7.04 -3.22 -19.63
CA ALA A 96 -6.27 -2.01 -19.41
C ALA A 96 -6.74 -1.35 -18.11
N LEU A 97 -5.83 -1.19 -17.16
CA LEU A 97 -6.09 -0.54 -15.87
C LEU A 97 -5.35 0.79 -15.80
N GLU A 98 -5.94 1.78 -15.14
CA GLU A 98 -5.22 3.00 -14.83
C GLU A 98 -3.94 2.68 -14.05
N LYS A 99 -2.83 3.27 -14.51
CA LYS A 99 -1.56 3.19 -13.79
C LYS A 99 -1.57 4.28 -12.73
N VAL A 100 -1.89 3.91 -11.51
CA VAL A 100 -1.84 4.80 -10.35
C VAL A 100 -0.38 5.18 -10.07
N HIS A 101 -0.16 6.46 -9.74
CA HIS A 101 1.12 7.05 -9.41
C HIS A 101 1.31 7.10 -7.89
N GLY A 102 1.95 6.10 -7.32
CA GLY A 102 2.15 6.03 -5.88
C GLY A 102 3.40 5.25 -5.52
N ALA A 103 3.27 4.41 -4.49
CA ALA A 103 4.27 3.45 -4.09
C ALA A 103 3.70 2.04 -4.14
N ASN A 104 4.42 1.11 -4.77
CA ASN A 104 4.03 -0.29 -4.77
C ASN A 104 3.98 -0.83 -3.33
N PHE A 105 2.83 -1.39 -2.98
CA PHE A 105 2.54 -1.95 -1.67
C PHE A 105 1.79 -3.27 -1.84
N ALA A 106 2.18 -4.28 -1.09
CA ALA A 106 1.53 -5.58 -1.11
C ALA A 106 1.21 -6.05 0.31
N VAL A 107 0.20 -6.92 0.40
CA VAL A 107 -0.13 -7.62 1.64
C VAL A 107 -0.04 -9.11 1.39
N VAL A 108 0.74 -9.78 2.23
CA VAL A 108 0.93 -11.22 2.21
C VAL A 108 0.08 -11.81 3.32
N SER A 109 -0.88 -12.65 2.94
CA SER A 109 -1.78 -13.37 3.83
C SER A 109 -1.44 -14.85 3.82
N GLY A 110 -1.20 -15.45 4.98
CA GLY A 110 -0.91 -16.89 5.09
C GLY A 110 -1.04 -17.41 6.51
N ARG A 111 -0.31 -18.48 6.84
CA ARG A 111 -0.29 -19.10 8.17
C ARG A 111 0.01 -18.12 9.31
N ASP A 112 0.91 -17.16 9.09
CA ASP A 112 1.35 -16.21 10.12
C ASP A 112 0.51 -14.91 10.13
N GLY A 113 -0.69 -14.93 9.53
CA GLY A 113 -1.54 -13.76 9.37
C GLY A 113 -1.13 -12.86 8.19
N THR A 114 -1.41 -11.56 8.33
CA THR A 114 -1.18 -10.55 7.29
C THR A 114 0.10 -9.78 7.52
N ARG A 115 0.92 -9.65 6.48
CA ARG A 115 2.20 -8.95 6.53
C ARG A 115 2.28 -7.91 5.41
N PRO A 116 2.59 -6.64 5.72
CA PRO A 116 2.77 -5.61 4.70
C PRO A 116 4.12 -5.76 3.99
N ALA A 117 4.19 -5.34 2.74
CA ALA A 117 5.40 -5.41 1.94
C ALA A 117 5.53 -4.18 1.04
N LYS A 118 6.76 -3.66 0.95
CA LYS A 118 7.16 -2.77 -0.15
C LYS A 118 7.64 -3.62 -1.32
N ARG A 119 7.88 -2.97 -2.45
CA ARG A 119 8.31 -3.63 -3.70
C ARG A 119 9.36 -4.73 -3.55
N ARG A 120 10.35 -4.55 -2.67
CA ARG A 120 11.54 -5.43 -2.58
C ARG A 120 11.73 -6.10 -1.23
N ALA A 121 10.85 -5.87 -0.25
CA ALA A 121 10.92 -6.54 1.04
C ALA A 121 9.58 -6.50 1.76
N LEU A 122 9.35 -7.47 2.65
CA LEU A 122 8.38 -7.30 3.73
C LEU A 122 8.74 -6.06 4.55
N LEU A 123 7.73 -5.38 5.09
CA LEU A 123 7.94 -4.35 6.09
C LEU A 123 8.05 -5.03 7.45
N ASP A 124 9.12 -4.72 8.16
CA ASP A 124 9.24 -5.07 9.57
C ASP A 124 8.37 -4.15 10.44
N ALA A 125 8.46 -4.35 11.75
CA ALA A 125 7.72 -3.61 12.75
C ALA A 125 7.92 -2.07 12.69
N THR A 126 9.12 -1.62 12.31
CA THR A 126 9.43 -0.18 12.11
C THR A 126 9.01 0.32 10.74
N GLY A 127 8.96 -0.59 9.76
CA GLY A 127 8.56 -0.31 8.39
C GLY A 127 7.11 0.17 8.27
N LEU A 128 6.23 -0.20 9.20
CA LEU A 128 4.83 0.22 9.21
C LEU A 128 4.66 1.73 9.45
N ASP A 129 5.50 2.31 10.30
CA ASP A 129 5.52 3.75 10.55
C ASP A 129 6.25 4.51 9.44
N ALA A 130 7.38 3.98 8.99
CA ALA A 130 8.25 4.65 8.01
C ALA A 130 7.68 4.69 6.59
N PHE A 131 6.81 3.74 6.21
CA PHE A 131 6.33 3.62 4.85
C PHE A 131 5.11 4.52 4.59
N PHE A 132 5.36 5.81 4.36
CA PHE A 132 4.35 6.84 4.06
C PHE A 132 3.24 6.96 5.13
N GLY A 133 3.53 6.51 6.35
CA GLY A 133 2.58 6.41 7.45
C GLY A 133 1.39 5.49 7.17
N VAL A 134 1.63 4.37 6.48
CA VAL A 134 0.64 3.31 6.23
C VAL A 134 0.04 2.76 7.54
N GLY A 135 0.77 2.86 8.67
CA GLY A 135 0.23 2.55 10.00
C GLY A 135 -1.15 3.14 10.29
N ARG A 136 -1.44 4.37 9.81
CA ARG A 136 -2.75 5.02 9.97
C ARG A 136 -3.93 4.23 9.40
N ILE A 137 -3.70 3.48 8.33
CA ILE A 137 -4.73 2.71 7.63
C ILE A 137 -4.55 1.21 7.79
N TRP A 138 -3.47 0.77 8.45
CA TRP A 138 -3.08 -0.64 8.52
C TRP A 138 -4.16 -1.54 9.13
N PRO A 139 -4.81 -1.21 10.26
CA PRO A 139 -5.83 -2.08 10.84
C PRO A 139 -6.98 -2.40 9.89
N ALA A 140 -7.51 -1.38 9.20
CA ALA A 140 -8.57 -1.58 8.20
C ALA A 140 -8.06 -2.33 6.97
N LEU A 141 -6.86 -1.98 6.50
CA LEU A 141 -6.26 -2.58 5.31
C LEU A 141 -5.96 -4.07 5.54
N ALA A 142 -5.40 -4.44 6.70
CA ALA A 142 -5.08 -5.82 7.06
C ALA A 142 -6.33 -6.71 7.09
N VAL A 143 -7.40 -6.25 7.75
CA VAL A 143 -8.69 -6.96 7.80
C VAL A 143 -9.30 -7.13 6.40
N ALA A 144 -9.28 -6.07 5.59
CA ALA A 144 -9.81 -6.14 4.22
C ALA A 144 -8.95 -7.04 3.32
N ALA A 145 -7.62 -6.96 3.41
CA ALA A 145 -6.72 -7.81 2.66
C ALA A 145 -6.90 -9.29 3.02
N GLU A 146 -7.08 -9.62 4.30
CA GLU A 146 -7.35 -11.01 4.71
C GLU A 146 -8.69 -11.51 4.19
N ARG A 147 -9.74 -10.66 4.22
CA ARG A 147 -11.03 -11.02 3.60
C ARG A 147 -10.92 -11.25 2.10
N CYS A 148 -10.14 -10.43 1.41
CA CYS A 148 -9.84 -10.61 -0.01
C CYS A 148 -9.08 -11.93 -0.23
N ALA A 149 -8.07 -12.22 0.57
CA ALA A 149 -7.28 -13.45 0.50
C ALA A 149 -8.16 -14.69 0.74
N ALA A 150 -9.01 -14.67 1.77
CA ALA A 150 -9.94 -15.76 2.05
C ALA A 150 -10.93 -16.01 0.90
N ALA A 151 -11.43 -14.93 0.26
CA ALA A 151 -12.29 -15.06 -0.92
C ALA A 151 -11.54 -15.68 -2.11
N LEU A 152 -10.27 -15.31 -2.33
CA LEU A 152 -9.43 -15.92 -3.36
C LEU A 152 -9.14 -17.39 -3.07
N ARG A 153 -8.78 -17.74 -1.82
CA ARG A 153 -8.54 -19.14 -1.42
C ARG A 153 -9.76 -20.01 -1.71
N ARG A 154 -10.96 -19.53 -1.35
CA ARG A 154 -12.22 -20.20 -1.66
C ARG A 154 -12.45 -20.33 -3.16
N HIS A 155 -12.17 -19.28 -3.94
CA HIS A 155 -12.36 -19.29 -5.39
C HIS A 155 -11.48 -20.34 -6.08
N TYR A 156 -10.24 -20.50 -5.63
CA TYR A 156 -9.28 -21.46 -6.19
C TYR A 156 -9.28 -22.83 -5.48
N GLY A 157 -10.15 -23.04 -4.50
CA GLY A 157 -10.25 -24.32 -3.78
C GLY A 157 -8.98 -24.72 -3.02
N VAL A 158 -8.18 -23.75 -2.56
CA VAL A 158 -6.95 -24.01 -1.80
C VAL A 158 -7.16 -23.93 -0.29
N ASP A 159 -6.21 -24.47 0.47
CA ASP A 159 -6.22 -24.47 1.93
C ASP A 159 -6.38 -23.04 2.51
N ALA A 160 -7.06 -22.92 3.65
CA ALA A 160 -7.34 -21.64 4.30
C ALA A 160 -6.06 -20.87 4.71
N THR A 161 -4.93 -21.57 4.88
CA THR A 161 -3.62 -21.00 5.22
C THR A 161 -2.71 -20.82 4.01
N ALA A 162 -3.17 -21.19 2.80
CA ALA A 162 -2.39 -21.06 1.57
C ALA A 162 -1.93 -19.60 1.37
N PRO A 163 -0.65 -19.36 1.03
CA PRO A 163 -0.15 -18.01 0.81
C PRO A 163 -0.88 -17.32 -0.33
N VAL A 164 -1.41 -16.13 -0.03
CA VAL A 164 -1.98 -15.20 -1.01
C VAL A 164 -1.24 -13.88 -0.86
N THR A 165 -0.74 -13.33 -1.96
CA THR A 165 -0.20 -11.96 -1.98
C THR A 165 -1.10 -11.10 -2.82
N VAL A 166 -1.63 -10.03 -2.24
CA VAL A 166 -2.38 -9.00 -2.98
C VAL A 166 -1.45 -7.82 -3.20
N TYR A 167 -1.24 -7.45 -4.45
CA TYR A 167 -0.41 -6.32 -4.87
C TYR A 167 -1.30 -5.14 -5.23
N GLY A 168 -0.91 -3.96 -4.78
CA GLY A 168 -1.57 -2.72 -5.12
C GLY A 168 -0.64 -1.53 -5.10
N GLU A 169 -1.23 -0.37 -5.32
CA GLU A 169 -0.55 0.91 -5.23
C GLU A 169 -1.05 1.65 -3.99
N LEU A 170 -0.14 1.98 -3.07
CA LEU A 170 -0.40 2.94 -2.00
C LEU A 170 -0.31 4.34 -2.59
N ALA A 171 -1.33 5.16 -2.42
CA ALA A 171 -1.44 6.48 -3.03
C ALA A 171 -2.20 7.46 -2.13
N GLY A 172 -2.43 8.68 -2.62
CA GLY A 172 -3.18 9.72 -1.91
C GLY A 172 -2.31 10.48 -0.90
N GLY A 173 -2.95 10.94 0.17
CA GLY A 173 -2.35 11.79 1.20
C GLY A 173 -2.44 13.28 0.91
N ARG A 174 -3.07 13.67 -0.20
CA ARG A 174 -3.41 15.06 -0.54
C ARG A 174 -4.44 15.12 -1.66
N TYR A 175 -5.42 16.01 -1.51
CA TYR A 175 -6.39 16.33 -2.55
C TYR A 175 -6.70 17.83 -2.54
N PRO A 176 -6.08 18.64 -3.43
CA PRO A 176 -6.14 20.09 -3.36
C PRO A 176 -7.41 20.66 -4.01
N HIS A 177 -8.58 20.23 -3.55
CA HIS A 177 -9.86 20.79 -3.96
C HIS A 177 -10.41 21.72 -2.86
N PRO A 178 -10.95 22.91 -3.16
CA PRO A 178 -11.43 23.85 -2.15
C PRO A 178 -12.52 23.26 -1.24
N ASP A 179 -13.38 22.39 -1.79
CA ASP A 179 -14.48 21.77 -1.04
C ASP A 179 -14.10 20.44 -0.34
N VAL A 180 -12.83 20.02 -0.42
CA VAL A 180 -12.37 18.78 0.21
C VAL A 180 -11.40 19.13 1.32
N PRO A 181 -11.76 18.89 2.60
CA PRO A 181 -10.86 19.12 3.71
C PRO A 181 -9.58 18.28 3.57
N PRO A 182 -8.40 18.85 3.88
CA PRO A 182 -7.17 18.06 3.93
C PRO A 182 -7.28 17.03 5.05
N ALA A 183 -6.71 15.83 4.83
CA ALA A 183 -6.56 14.88 5.92
C ALA A 183 -5.44 15.37 6.86
N PRO A 184 -5.67 15.37 8.19
CA PRO A 184 -4.64 15.76 9.15
C PRO A 184 -3.46 14.79 9.05
N ASP A 185 -2.25 15.34 9.16
CA ASP A 185 -0.98 14.58 9.23
C ASP A 185 -0.72 13.63 8.05
N ALA A 186 -1.42 13.84 6.93
CA ALA A 186 -1.22 13.11 5.70
C ALA A 186 -0.26 13.88 4.78
N GLU A 187 0.75 13.16 4.29
CA GLU A 187 1.65 13.66 3.26
C GLU A 187 1.39 12.91 1.96
N PRO A 188 1.48 13.58 0.80
CA PRO A 188 1.28 12.92 -0.48
C PRO A 188 2.35 11.86 -0.73
N VAL A 189 1.92 10.63 -1.05
CA VAL A 189 2.84 9.53 -1.42
C VAL A 189 3.66 9.90 -2.66
N GLN A 190 3.02 10.55 -3.62
CA GLN A 190 3.61 11.17 -4.81
C GLN A 190 2.85 12.46 -5.13
N THR A 191 3.47 13.33 -5.92
CA THR A 191 2.84 14.56 -6.43
C THR A 191 2.62 14.46 -7.94
N GLY A 192 1.82 15.37 -8.51
CA GLY A 192 1.51 15.38 -9.95
C GLY A 192 0.15 14.77 -10.31
N VAL A 193 -0.32 13.79 -9.54
CA VAL A 193 -1.69 13.26 -9.61
C VAL A 193 -2.28 13.19 -8.21
N TRP A 194 -3.50 13.69 -8.05
CA TRP A 194 -4.19 13.77 -6.77
C TRP A 194 -5.34 12.76 -6.71
N TYR A 195 -5.33 11.89 -5.70
CA TYR A 195 -6.26 10.76 -5.63
C TYR A 195 -7.27 10.85 -4.49
N ALA A 196 -6.79 11.17 -3.28
CA ALA A 196 -7.61 11.28 -2.09
C ALA A 196 -6.91 12.15 -1.04
N PRO A 197 -7.67 12.80 -0.13
CA PRO A 197 -7.07 13.60 0.94
C PRO A 197 -6.25 12.72 1.90
N GLY A 198 -6.75 11.53 2.25
CA GLY A 198 -6.04 10.52 3.03
C GLY A 198 -5.30 9.51 2.17
N LEU A 199 -4.62 8.56 2.82
CA LEU A 199 -4.02 7.41 2.15
C LEU A 199 -5.08 6.43 1.66
N LEU A 200 -4.83 5.81 0.51
CA LEU A 200 -5.61 4.69 -0.02
C LEU A 200 -4.69 3.64 -0.62
N TRP A 201 -5.15 2.40 -0.63
CA TRP A 201 -4.48 1.30 -1.31
C TRP A 201 -5.41 0.71 -2.37
N LEU A 202 -4.92 0.66 -3.61
CA LEU A 202 -5.67 0.17 -4.77
C LEU A 202 -5.03 -1.13 -5.26
N PRO A 203 -5.56 -2.31 -4.86
CA PRO A 203 -5.18 -3.57 -5.45
C PRO A 203 -5.26 -3.54 -6.98
N PHE A 204 -4.21 -4.05 -7.61
CA PHE A 204 -4.17 -4.22 -9.07
C PHE A 204 -3.85 -5.65 -9.47
N ASP A 205 -3.20 -6.46 -8.63
CA ASP A 205 -2.88 -7.87 -8.91
C ASP A 205 -2.95 -8.71 -7.65
N ALA A 206 -3.02 -10.04 -7.80
CA ALA A 206 -2.79 -10.95 -6.71
C ALA A 206 -2.14 -12.25 -7.20
N THR A 207 -1.51 -12.98 -6.29
CA THR A 207 -1.04 -14.34 -6.52
C THR A 207 -1.58 -15.29 -5.46
N VAL A 208 -1.97 -16.49 -5.88
CA VAL A 208 -2.39 -17.59 -5.01
C VAL A 208 -1.49 -18.78 -5.32
N ARG A 209 -0.88 -19.38 -4.29
CA ARG A 209 -0.13 -20.62 -4.46
C ARG A 209 -1.08 -21.81 -4.35
N THR A 210 -1.09 -22.68 -5.37
CA THR A 210 -1.86 -23.92 -5.41
C THR A 210 -0.91 -25.12 -5.54
N GLY A 211 -1.46 -26.35 -5.56
CA GLY A 211 -0.66 -27.55 -5.87
C GLY A 211 -0.05 -27.54 -7.28
N ASP A 212 -0.62 -26.75 -8.20
CA ASP A 212 -0.17 -26.65 -9.60
C ASP A 212 0.88 -25.54 -9.82
N GLY A 213 1.30 -24.87 -8.74
CA GLY A 213 2.27 -23.77 -8.77
C GLY A 213 1.68 -22.42 -8.37
N LEU A 214 2.31 -21.34 -8.82
CA LEU A 214 1.89 -19.99 -8.50
C LEU A 214 0.91 -19.47 -9.58
N CYS A 215 -0.32 -19.18 -9.17
CA CYS A 215 -1.33 -18.55 -10.03
C CYS A 215 -1.32 -17.04 -9.84
N TRP A 216 -1.16 -16.28 -10.93
CA TRP A 216 -1.54 -14.88 -10.98
C TRP A 216 -3.03 -14.79 -11.24
N VAL A 217 -3.74 -14.17 -10.29
CA VAL A 217 -5.19 -14.10 -10.25
C VAL A 217 -5.75 -13.29 -11.42
N GLY A 218 -6.74 -13.85 -12.10
CA GLY A 218 -7.50 -13.20 -13.14
C GLY A 218 -8.24 -11.96 -12.63
N HIS A 219 -8.44 -10.98 -13.52
CA HIS A 219 -9.01 -9.69 -13.20
C HIS A 219 -10.38 -9.78 -12.54
N GLN A 220 -11.27 -10.65 -13.02
CA GLN A 220 -12.62 -10.79 -12.47
C GLN A 220 -12.63 -11.40 -11.07
N ALA A 221 -11.79 -12.40 -10.82
CA ALA A 221 -11.62 -13.01 -9.50
C ALA A 221 -11.10 -11.98 -8.49
N LEU A 222 -10.06 -11.22 -8.87
CA LEU A 222 -9.54 -10.13 -8.04
C LEU A 222 -10.59 -9.05 -7.76
N ARG A 223 -11.33 -8.60 -8.78
CA ARG A 223 -12.39 -7.59 -8.62
C ARG A 223 -13.51 -8.06 -7.70
N SER A 224 -13.92 -9.32 -7.82
CA SER A 224 -14.95 -9.92 -6.96
C SER A 224 -14.45 -10.00 -5.50
N ALA A 225 -13.24 -10.52 -5.29
CA ALA A 225 -12.65 -10.66 -3.96
C ALA A 225 -12.42 -9.31 -3.26
N THR A 226 -11.90 -8.32 -3.99
CA THR A 226 -11.70 -6.96 -3.46
C THR A 226 -13.02 -6.25 -3.16
N ALA A 227 -14.03 -6.36 -4.03
CA ALA A 227 -15.36 -5.82 -3.74
C ALA A 227 -15.99 -6.48 -2.50
N HIS A 228 -15.85 -7.80 -2.35
CA HIS A 228 -16.30 -8.51 -1.15
C HIS A 228 -15.57 -8.07 0.13
N ALA A 229 -14.35 -7.56 -0.02
CA ALA A 229 -13.53 -6.99 1.04
C ALA A 229 -13.69 -5.46 1.20
N GLY A 230 -14.63 -4.82 0.49
CA GLY A 230 -14.82 -3.36 0.56
C GLY A 230 -13.64 -2.55 0.02
N LEU A 231 -12.80 -3.14 -0.84
CA LEU A 231 -11.65 -2.49 -1.47
C LEU A 231 -11.98 -2.07 -2.91
N HIS A 232 -11.48 -0.90 -3.31
CA HIS A 232 -11.47 -0.47 -4.71
C HIS A 232 -10.22 -1.00 -5.42
N THR A 233 -10.37 -1.45 -6.66
CA THR A 233 -9.24 -1.80 -7.53
C THR A 233 -8.83 -0.61 -8.39
N ALA A 234 -7.62 -0.67 -8.96
CA ALA A 234 -7.22 0.29 -9.97
C ALA A 234 -8.28 0.38 -11.10
N PRO A 235 -8.71 1.59 -11.51
CA PRO A 235 -9.80 1.77 -12.47
C PRO A 235 -9.64 0.96 -13.76
N LEU A 236 -10.69 0.23 -14.16
CA LEU A 236 -10.76 -0.44 -15.45
C LEU A 236 -11.03 0.60 -16.56
N LEU A 237 -10.16 0.61 -17.57
CA LEU A 237 -10.26 1.51 -18.72
C LEU A 237 -10.82 0.79 -19.96
N ALA A 238 -10.42 -0.46 -20.16
CA ALA A 238 -10.87 -1.28 -21.28
C ALA A 238 -10.75 -2.77 -20.95
N GLN A 239 -11.63 -3.56 -21.54
CA GLN A 239 -11.56 -5.02 -21.58
C GLN A 239 -11.90 -5.51 -22.99
N GLY A 240 -11.22 -6.55 -23.47
CA GLY A 240 -11.49 -7.19 -24.76
C GLY A 240 -10.22 -7.73 -25.42
N THR A 241 -10.11 -7.61 -26.75
CA THR A 241 -8.90 -7.99 -27.48
C THR A 241 -7.69 -7.15 -27.04
N LEU A 242 -6.48 -7.64 -27.30
CA LEU A 242 -5.25 -6.88 -27.04
C LEU A 242 -5.29 -5.52 -27.74
N ALA A 243 -5.73 -5.48 -29.00
CA ALA A 243 -5.89 -4.24 -29.76
C ALA A 243 -6.82 -3.26 -29.03
N ARG A 244 -7.99 -3.70 -28.56
CA ARG A 244 -8.95 -2.85 -27.83
C ARG A 244 -8.41 -2.38 -26.47
N ALA A 245 -7.64 -3.21 -25.78
CA ALA A 245 -7.03 -2.84 -24.50
C ALA A 245 -5.86 -1.85 -24.68
N HIS A 246 -5.14 -1.96 -25.79
CA HIS A 246 -3.95 -1.15 -26.07
C HIS A 246 -4.26 0.15 -26.85
N ASP A 247 -5.31 0.18 -27.68
CA ASP A 247 -5.71 1.33 -28.50
C ASP A 247 -6.37 2.43 -27.65
N ARG A 248 -5.54 3.08 -26.84
CA ARG A 248 -5.93 4.13 -25.90
C ARG A 248 -4.87 5.21 -25.86
N THR A 249 -5.33 6.46 -25.85
CA THR A 249 -4.47 7.60 -25.55
C THR A 249 -4.02 7.51 -24.09
N PRO A 250 -2.71 7.57 -23.80
CA PRO A 250 -2.21 7.50 -22.43
C PRO A 250 -2.43 8.78 -21.62
N VAL A 251 -3.07 9.80 -22.23
CA VAL A 251 -3.37 11.11 -21.66
C VAL A 251 -4.88 11.14 -21.37
N PHE A 252 -5.26 11.02 -20.11
CA PHE A 252 -6.65 11.06 -19.68
C PHE A 252 -6.75 11.53 -18.21
N PRO A 253 -7.87 12.14 -17.78
CA PRO A 253 -8.10 12.46 -16.37
C PRO A 253 -8.11 11.18 -15.52
N THR A 254 -7.49 11.20 -14.34
CA THR A 254 -7.59 10.06 -13.41
C THR A 254 -9.05 9.78 -13.05
N ARG A 255 -9.39 8.49 -12.95
CA ARG A 255 -10.74 8.03 -12.56
C ARG A 255 -10.85 7.68 -11.08
N VAL A 256 -9.73 7.70 -10.35
CA VAL A 256 -9.68 7.30 -8.94
C VAL A 256 -10.53 8.20 -8.04
N PRO A 257 -10.50 9.55 -8.14
CA PRO A 257 -11.29 10.40 -7.24
C PRO A 257 -12.80 10.13 -7.32
N ALA A 258 -13.32 9.88 -8.52
CA ALA A 258 -14.72 9.55 -8.74
C ALA A 258 -15.15 8.23 -8.05
N LEU A 259 -14.24 7.25 -7.90
CA LEU A 259 -14.52 6.03 -7.14
C LEU A 259 -14.80 6.30 -5.65
N LEU A 260 -14.27 7.41 -5.14
CA LEU A 260 -14.37 7.84 -3.75
C LEU A 260 -15.46 8.91 -3.55
N GLY A 261 -16.20 9.27 -4.60
CA GLY A 261 -17.19 10.35 -4.56
C GLY A 261 -16.57 11.75 -4.40
N LEU A 262 -15.29 11.93 -4.76
CA LEU A 262 -14.63 13.24 -4.69
C LEU A 262 -14.95 14.09 -5.93
N PRO A 263 -15.03 15.43 -5.79
CA PRO A 263 -15.26 16.35 -6.89
C PRO A 263 -14.08 16.38 -7.87
N ASP A 264 -14.33 16.71 -9.13
CA ASP A 264 -13.30 16.75 -10.16
C ASP A 264 -12.22 17.81 -9.88
N LEU A 265 -10.97 17.46 -10.19
CA LEU A 265 -9.85 18.41 -10.21
C LEU A 265 -9.43 18.68 -11.66
N PRO A 266 -9.61 19.90 -12.18
CA PRO A 266 -9.18 20.26 -13.53
C PRO A 266 -7.69 19.97 -13.75
N GLY A 267 -7.35 19.33 -14.87
CA GLY A 267 -5.96 19.03 -15.23
C GLY A 267 -5.28 17.94 -14.39
N ASN A 268 -6.04 17.16 -13.62
CA ASN A 268 -5.54 16.03 -12.85
C ASN A 268 -5.44 14.77 -13.75
N LEU A 269 -4.37 14.72 -14.55
CA LEU A 269 -4.15 13.67 -15.55
C LEU A 269 -3.49 12.44 -14.91
N ALA A 270 -3.91 11.24 -15.35
CA ALA A 270 -3.30 9.99 -14.94
C ALA A 270 -1.88 9.81 -15.51
N GLU A 271 -1.04 9.01 -14.84
CA GLU A 271 0.30 8.65 -15.33
C GLU A 271 0.25 7.85 -16.64
N GLY A 272 -0.84 7.10 -16.84
CA GLY A 272 -1.06 6.25 -17.99
C GLY A 272 -1.83 5.00 -17.61
N PHE A 273 -1.55 3.88 -18.28
CA PHE A 273 -2.25 2.61 -18.04
C PHE A 273 -1.33 1.39 -18.15
N VAL A 274 -1.79 0.28 -17.57
CA VAL A 274 -1.14 -1.04 -17.64
C VAL A 274 -2.06 -2.00 -18.38
N VAL A 275 -1.51 -2.72 -19.36
CA VAL A 275 -2.20 -3.75 -20.13
C VAL A 275 -1.69 -5.13 -19.70
N LYS A 276 -2.61 -6.06 -19.43
CA LYS A 276 -2.31 -7.43 -19.00
C LYS A 276 -3.43 -8.41 -19.36
N PRO A 277 -3.18 -9.73 -19.33
CA PRO A 277 -4.22 -10.75 -19.45
C PRO A 277 -5.32 -10.56 -18.39
N ALA A 278 -6.56 -10.78 -18.81
CA ALA A 278 -7.72 -10.74 -17.93
C ALA A 278 -7.90 -12.05 -17.15
N ASP A 279 -7.47 -13.17 -17.72
CA ASP A 279 -7.61 -14.50 -17.14
C ASP A 279 -6.42 -14.88 -16.27
N ASP A 280 -6.54 -16.00 -15.56
CA ASP A 280 -5.47 -16.55 -14.74
C ASP A 280 -4.19 -16.81 -15.53
N TRP A 281 -3.05 -16.59 -14.87
CA TRP A 281 -1.75 -16.89 -15.44
C TRP A 281 -0.92 -17.75 -14.49
N TRP A 282 -0.71 -18.99 -14.89
CA TRP A 282 0.02 -19.99 -14.12
C TRP A 282 1.52 -19.92 -14.43
N THR A 283 2.33 -19.93 -13.38
CA THR A 283 3.78 -20.12 -13.48
C THR A 283 4.14 -21.42 -12.77
N THR A 284 4.84 -22.31 -13.47
CA THR A 284 5.42 -23.51 -12.87
C THR A 284 6.61 -23.13 -11.99
N ASP A 285 6.75 -23.79 -10.84
CA ASP A 285 7.95 -23.64 -10.00
C ASP A 285 9.10 -24.41 -10.68
N GLY A 286 10.14 -23.69 -11.15
CA GLY A 286 11.35 -24.31 -11.70
C GLY A 286 12.24 -23.33 -12.49
N PRO A 287 13.58 -23.43 -12.41
CA PRO A 287 14.51 -22.68 -13.27
C PRO A 287 14.53 -23.33 -14.67
N GLY A 288 13.43 -23.21 -15.41
CA GLY A 288 13.32 -23.68 -16.78
C GLY A 288 13.30 -22.52 -17.78
N PRO A 289 13.85 -22.67 -18.99
CA PRO A 289 13.74 -21.68 -20.07
C PRO A 289 12.28 -21.43 -20.52
N ASP A 290 11.33 -22.27 -20.09
CA ASP A 290 9.89 -22.19 -20.38
C ASP A 290 9.04 -21.56 -19.26
N ALA A 291 9.66 -20.97 -18.21
CA ALA A 291 8.93 -20.21 -17.20
C ALA A 291 8.33 -18.95 -17.84
N ALA A 292 7.11 -19.10 -18.39
CA ALA A 292 6.50 -18.11 -19.26
C ALA A 292 6.30 -16.79 -18.50
N VAL A 293 7.07 -15.78 -18.91
CA VAL A 293 6.99 -14.42 -18.37
C VAL A 293 5.58 -13.89 -18.62
N ARG A 294 4.88 -13.52 -17.55
CA ARG A 294 3.53 -12.95 -17.63
C ARG A 294 3.57 -11.69 -18.53
N PRO A 295 2.79 -11.64 -19.63
CA PRO A 295 2.89 -10.56 -20.60
C PRO A 295 2.16 -9.33 -20.09
N VAL A 296 2.90 -8.41 -19.46
CA VAL A 296 2.37 -7.15 -18.92
C VAL A 296 3.14 -5.99 -19.53
N ALA A 297 2.45 -4.94 -19.95
CA ALA A 297 3.07 -3.72 -20.46
C ALA A 297 2.48 -2.49 -19.78
N LYS A 298 3.29 -1.43 -19.66
CA LYS A 298 2.84 -0.11 -19.21
C LYS A 298 2.96 0.88 -20.36
N VAL A 299 1.92 1.70 -20.54
CA VAL A 299 1.91 2.83 -21.47
C VAL A 299 1.74 4.08 -20.62
N LYS A 300 2.68 5.01 -20.73
CA LYS A 300 2.69 6.24 -19.92
C LYS A 300 2.43 7.45 -20.77
N HIS A 301 1.85 8.48 -20.16
CA HIS A 301 1.78 9.81 -20.74
C HIS A 301 3.22 10.31 -21.00
N PRO A 302 3.58 10.70 -22.23
CA PRO A 302 4.96 11.08 -22.58
C PRO A 302 5.53 12.21 -21.73
N ALA A 303 4.77 13.29 -21.54
CA ALA A 303 5.18 14.44 -20.72
C ALA A 303 5.10 14.23 -19.19
N PHE A 304 4.62 13.08 -18.71
CA PHE A 304 4.43 12.88 -17.27
C PHE A 304 5.73 12.91 -16.47
N ALA A 305 6.82 12.40 -17.07
CA ALA A 305 8.14 12.40 -16.43
C ALA A 305 8.79 13.80 -16.36
N GLU A 306 8.30 14.73 -17.19
CA GLU A 306 8.80 16.11 -17.29
C GLU A 306 7.89 17.10 -16.56
N ASP A 307 6.77 16.64 -16.00
CA ASP A 307 5.84 17.48 -15.26
C ASP A 307 6.45 17.90 -13.92
N GLU A 308 6.73 19.20 -13.77
CA GLU A 308 7.30 19.77 -12.55
C GLU A 308 6.46 19.47 -11.30
N ARG A 309 5.15 19.23 -11.46
CA ARG A 309 4.27 18.82 -10.35
C ARG A 309 4.69 17.49 -9.73
N CYS A 310 5.39 16.63 -10.47
CA CYS A 310 5.90 15.33 -9.98
C CYS A 310 7.17 15.46 -9.11
N ALA A 311 7.80 16.64 -9.05
CA ALA A 311 9.03 16.87 -8.27
C ALA A 311 8.78 17.35 -6.82
N GLY A 312 7.53 17.40 -6.38
CA GLY A 312 7.13 17.99 -5.10
C GLY A 312 7.10 17.03 -3.91
N ALA A 313 7.18 15.72 -4.13
CA ALA A 313 7.14 14.72 -3.06
C ALA A 313 8.38 14.82 -2.14
N ARG A 314 8.17 14.72 -0.83
CA ARG A 314 9.24 14.78 0.18
C ARG A 314 9.35 13.43 0.92
N PRO A 315 10.52 13.11 1.49
CA PRO A 315 10.64 11.95 2.37
C PRO A 315 9.67 12.09 3.54
N TYR A 316 8.85 11.05 3.74
CA TYR A 316 7.90 11.01 4.83
C TYR A 316 8.61 11.13 6.19
N GLN A 317 8.15 12.06 7.02
CA GLN A 317 8.65 12.22 8.38
C GLN A 317 7.80 11.40 9.34
N VAL A 318 8.43 10.46 10.04
CA VAL A 318 7.74 9.62 11.01
C VAL A 318 7.49 10.41 12.29
N PRO A 319 6.23 10.53 12.76
CA PRO A 319 5.94 11.13 14.06
C PRO A 319 6.62 10.35 15.19
N ALA A 320 7.00 11.02 16.28
CA ALA A 320 7.69 10.39 17.41
C ALA A 320 6.90 9.21 18.00
N ASP A 321 5.57 9.35 18.06
CA ASP A 321 4.67 8.34 18.59
C ASP A 321 4.27 7.28 17.55
N GLY A 322 4.82 7.32 16.33
CA GLY A 322 4.42 6.47 15.20
C GLY A 322 3.29 7.07 14.36
N ALA A 323 3.07 6.53 13.17
CA ALA A 323 2.16 7.13 12.19
C ALA A 323 0.69 7.12 12.66
N ALA A 324 0.30 6.12 13.45
CA ALA A 324 -1.02 5.99 14.04
C ALA A 324 -1.14 6.60 15.45
N GLY A 325 -0.10 7.31 15.93
CA GLY A 325 -0.01 7.79 17.31
C GLY A 325 0.26 6.68 18.33
N VAL A 326 0.71 5.52 17.86
CA VAL A 326 1.22 4.39 18.66
C VAL A 326 2.42 3.76 17.93
N PRO A 327 3.36 3.12 18.65
CA PRO A 327 4.51 2.46 18.03
C PRO A 327 4.08 1.38 17.01
N GLY A 328 4.67 1.38 15.82
CA GLY A 328 4.29 0.49 14.72
C GLY A 328 4.40 -1.00 15.04
N TRP A 329 5.35 -1.39 15.89
CA TRP A 329 5.48 -2.78 16.35
C TRP A 329 4.26 -3.25 17.16
N LEU A 330 3.79 -2.38 18.06
CA LEU A 330 2.64 -2.65 18.91
C LEU A 330 1.35 -2.63 18.09
N LEU A 331 1.24 -1.68 17.17
CA LEU A 331 0.14 -1.62 16.21
C LEU A 331 0.06 -2.90 15.36
N GLY A 332 1.19 -3.37 14.85
CA GLY A 332 1.27 -4.61 14.07
C GLY A 332 0.80 -5.82 14.87
N GLN A 333 1.29 -5.95 16.11
CA GLN A 333 0.90 -7.03 17.04
C GLN A 333 -0.61 -7.01 17.31
N VAL A 334 -1.16 -5.89 17.78
CA VAL A 334 -2.59 -5.84 18.13
C VAL A 334 -3.50 -5.95 16.90
N THR A 335 -3.06 -5.47 15.73
CA THR A 335 -3.81 -5.64 14.47
C THR A 335 -3.96 -7.11 14.10
N SER A 336 -2.97 -7.96 14.41
CA SER A 336 -3.04 -9.40 14.13
C SER A 336 -4.16 -10.11 14.91
N LEU A 337 -4.66 -9.50 15.98
CA LEU A 337 -5.76 -10.01 16.79
C LEU A 337 -7.14 -9.73 16.19
N LEU A 338 -7.24 -8.88 15.14
CA LEU A 338 -8.49 -8.59 14.44
C LEU A 338 -8.90 -9.76 13.54
N THR A 339 -9.53 -10.78 14.13
CA THR A 339 -9.89 -12.03 13.45
C THR A 339 -11.41 -12.28 13.42
N PRO A 340 -11.92 -13.06 12.45
CA PRO A 340 -13.33 -13.45 12.44
C PRO A 340 -13.79 -14.14 13.73
N ALA A 341 -12.90 -14.90 14.39
CA ALA A 341 -13.19 -15.53 15.68
C ALA A 341 -13.44 -14.50 16.79
N ARG A 342 -12.63 -13.44 16.86
CA ARG A 342 -12.83 -12.34 17.82
C ARG A 342 -14.13 -11.57 17.55
N ALA A 343 -14.46 -11.36 16.28
CA ALA A 343 -15.73 -10.76 15.89
C ALA A 343 -16.93 -11.61 16.36
N ALA A 344 -16.87 -12.92 16.13
CA ALA A 344 -17.91 -13.85 16.58
C ALA A 344 -18.02 -13.89 18.12
N ALA A 345 -16.90 -13.83 18.85
CA ALA A 345 -16.90 -13.75 20.31
C ALA A 345 -17.56 -12.46 20.82
N ALA A 346 -17.22 -11.30 20.25
CA ALA A 346 -17.85 -10.02 20.58
C ALA A 346 -19.37 -10.04 20.30
N VAL A 347 -19.78 -10.61 19.15
CA VAL A 347 -21.21 -10.76 18.80
C VAL A 347 -21.93 -11.74 19.73
N SER A 348 -21.27 -12.81 20.17
CA SER A 348 -21.80 -13.75 21.16
C SER A 348 -22.05 -13.06 22.50
N LYS A 349 -21.10 -12.21 22.94
CA LYS A 349 -21.17 -11.44 24.19
C LYS A 349 -22.26 -10.36 24.15
N LEU A 350 -22.34 -9.60 23.06
CA LEU A 350 -23.23 -8.43 22.96
C LEU A 350 -24.61 -8.76 22.38
N GLY A 351 -24.72 -9.83 21.59
CA GLY A 351 -25.92 -10.24 20.89
C GLY A 351 -25.86 -10.00 19.36
N PRO A 352 -26.57 -10.81 18.55
CA PRO A 352 -26.50 -10.79 17.09
C PRO A 352 -27.13 -9.56 16.42
N ARG A 353 -27.91 -8.76 17.18
CA ARG A 353 -28.58 -7.55 16.69
C ARG A 353 -27.84 -6.27 17.07
N THR A 354 -26.73 -6.37 17.80
CA THR A 354 -25.95 -5.22 18.23
C THR A 354 -25.38 -4.46 17.04
N PRO A 355 -25.42 -3.12 17.04
CA PRO A 355 -24.87 -2.31 15.95
C PRO A 355 -23.38 -2.60 15.70
N PRO A 356 -22.92 -2.59 14.43
CA PRO A 356 -21.51 -2.86 14.11
C PRO A 356 -20.51 -1.96 14.84
N ASP A 357 -20.88 -0.72 15.14
CA ASP A 357 -20.00 0.21 15.86
C ASP A 357 -19.76 -0.19 17.32
N GLU A 358 -20.76 -0.74 17.99
CA GLU A 358 -20.62 -1.26 19.36
C GLU A 358 -19.83 -2.58 19.37
N VAL A 359 -20.10 -3.47 18.42
CA VAL A 359 -19.30 -4.69 18.21
C VAL A 359 -17.84 -4.34 17.93
N ALA A 360 -17.57 -3.32 17.11
CA ALA A 360 -16.22 -2.85 16.82
C ALA A 360 -15.51 -2.28 18.06
N ALA A 361 -16.23 -1.56 18.92
CA ALA A 361 -15.68 -1.06 20.17
C ALA A 361 -15.25 -2.21 21.09
N GLU A 362 -16.07 -3.27 21.16
CA GLU A 362 -15.76 -4.46 21.94
C GLU A 362 -14.58 -5.23 21.37
N ILE A 363 -14.54 -5.48 20.06
CA ILE A 363 -13.39 -6.12 19.38
C ILE A 363 -12.10 -5.36 19.68
N ALA A 364 -12.12 -4.03 19.59
CA ALA A 364 -10.93 -3.21 19.81
C ALA A 364 -10.48 -3.26 21.28
N ARG A 365 -11.41 -3.17 22.24
CA ARG A 365 -11.11 -3.26 23.67
C ARG A 365 -10.52 -4.62 24.02
N ASP A 366 -11.19 -5.70 23.61
CA ASP A 366 -10.76 -7.08 23.87
C ASP A 366 -9.37 -7.38 23.28
N ALA A 367 -9.07 -6.89 22.07
CA ALA A 367 -7.73 -7.02 21.48
C ALA A 367 -6.65 -6.22 22.25
N VAL A 368 -7.00 -5.03 22.77
CA VAL A 368 -6.08 -4.20 23.54
C VAL A 368 -5.84 -4.78 24.93
N GLU A 369 -6.87 -5.32 25.59
CA GLU A 369 -6.76 -6.02 26.88
C GLU A 369 -5.81 -7.23 26.76
N GLU A 370 -6.01 -8.09 25.77
CA GLU A 370 -5.12 -9.24 25.50
C GLU A 370 -3.67 -8.79 25.20
N THR A 371 -3.53 -7.69 24.44
CA THR A 371 -2.20 -7.13 24.15
C THR A 371 -1.55 -6.60 25.43
N ALA A 372 -2.30 -5.89 26.28
CA ALA A 372 -1.80 -5.35 27.55
C ALA A 372 -1.27 -6.46 28.46
N GLU A 373 -2.01 -7.57 28.59
CA GLU A 373 -1.55 -8.75 29.32
C GLU A 373 -0.25 -9.32 28.72
N SER A 374 -0.18 -9.43 27.38
CA SER A 374 0.98 -10.00 26.70
C SER A 374 2.28 -9.20 26.85
N VAL A 375 2.18 -7.88 27.02
CA VAL A 375 3.33 -6.97 27.15
C VAL A 375 3.64 -6.56 28.60
N GLY A 376 2.93 -7.12 29.58
CA GLY A 376 3.15 -6.85 31.00
C GLY A 376 2.49 -5.56 31.52
N GLY A 377 1.47 -5.06 30.80
CA GLY A 377 0.70 -3.86 31.11
C GLY A 377 0.90 -2.75 30.09
N LEU A 378 -0.14 -1.92 29.91
CA LEU A 378 -0.11 -0.69 29.12
C LEU A 378 -0.62 0.46 29.98
N ASP A 379 -0.05 1.65 29.81
CA ASP A 379 -0.65 2.84 30.40
C ASP A 379 -1.99 3.16 29.72
N ASP A 380 -2.89 3.76 30.48
CA ASP A 380 -4.24 4.13 30.02
C ASP A 380 -4.24 5.01 28.75
N GLY A 381 -3.22 5.85 28.57
CA GLY A 381 -3.09 6.73 27.41
C GLY A 381 -2.83 5.93 26.14
N LEU A 382 -1.85 5.04 26.19
CA LEU A 382 -1.47 4.14 25.10
C LEU A 382 -2.57 3.13 24.78
N ALA A 383 -3.22 2.54 25.80
CA ALA A 383 -4.37 1.65 25.59
C ALA A 383 -5.49 2.33 24.80
N ARG A 384 -5.89 3.56 25.21
CA ARG A 384 -6.89 4.34 24.47
C ARG A 384 -6.44 4.73 23.07
N ALA A 385 -5.14 4.98 22.86
CA ALA A 385 -4.59 5.28 21.54
C ALA A 385 -4.67 4.06 20.61
N LEU A 386 -4.36 2.86 21.11
CA LEU A 386 -4.51 1.61 20.36
C LEU A 386 -5.96 1.32 20.00
N GLU A 387 -6.90 1.48 20.93
CA GLU A 387 -8.33 1.29 20.64
C GLU A 387 -8.79 2.22 19.51
N ARG A 388 -8.38 3.49 19.53
CA ARG A 388 -8.67 4.45 18.46
C ARG A 388 -8.04 4.03 17.14
N ALA A 389 -6.78 3.60 17.16
CA ALA A 389 -6.07 3.16 15.95
C ALA A 389 -6.72 1.91 15.33
N LEU A 390 -7.21 0.97 16.15
CA LEU A 390 -7.85 -0.27 15.69
C LEU A 390 -9.28 -0.10 15.22
N ARG A 391 -9.97 0.95 15.67
CA ARG A 391 -11.39 1.14 15.43
C ARG A 391 -11.80 0.98 13.96
N PRO A 392 -11.09 1.52 12.96
CA PRO A 392 -11.43 1.30 11.55
C PRO A 392 -11.37 -0.17 11.13
N GLY A 393 -10.37 -0.92 11.60
CA GLY A 393 -10.22 -2.36 11.32
C GLY A 393 -11.29 -3.20 12.02
N ALA A 394 -11.52 -2.94 13.31
CA ALA A 394 -12.58 -3.59 14.08
C ALA A 394 -13.97 -3.33 13.46
N LEU A 395 -14.21 -2.12 12.94
CA LEU A 395 -15.47 -1.78 12.28
C LEU A 395 -15.63 -2.50 10.93
N ALA A 396 -14.58 -2.59 10.13
CA ALA A 396 -14.61 -3.39 8.90
C ALA A 396 -14.96 -4.85 9.22
N LEU A 397 -14.30 -5.42 10.22
CA LEU A 397 -14.50 -6.80 10.67
C LEU A 397 -15.93 -7.04 11.19
N ALA A 398 -16.47 -6.14 12.02
CA ALA A 398 -17.86 -6.22 12.51
C ALA A 398 -18.89 -6.13 11.37
N ARG A 399 -18.64 -5.28 10.37
CA ARG A 399 -19.51 -5.17 9.18
C ARG A 399 -19.47 -6.42 8.32
N PHE A 400 -18.31 -7.03 8.17
CA PHE A 400 -18.12 -8.28 7.45
C PHE A 400 -18.84 -9.43 8.12
N ASP A 401 -18.68 -9.60 9.44
CA ASP A 401 -19.44 -10.58 10.21
C ASP A 401 -20.97 -10.38 10.03
N ALA A 402 -21.45 -9.14 10.18
CA ALA A 402 -22.87 -8.83 10.01
C ALA A 402 -23.38 -9.08 8.58
N ALA A 403 -22.54 -8.89 7.56
CA ALA A 403 -22.88 -9.22 6.18
C ALA A 403 -22.97 -10.74 5.97
N ASP A 404 -22.02 -11.49 6.51
CA ASP A 404 -21.94 -12.95 6.36
C ASP A 404 -23.12 -13.64 7.06
N ARG A 405 -23.48 -13.22 8.28
CA ARG A 405 -24.68 -13.71 8.98
C ARG A 405 -25.97 -13.44 8.20
N ARG A 406 -26.11 -12.26 7.60
CA ARG A 406 -27.26 -11.92 6.76
C ARG A 406 -27.33 -12.75 5.48
N ALA A 407 -26.18 -13.15 4.93
CA ALA A 407 -26.13 -14.01 3.75
C ALA A 407 -26.54 -15.45 4.08
N VAL A 408 -26.22 -15.95 5.28
CA VAL A 408 -26.65 -17.28 5.74
C VAL A 408 -28.16 -17.35 5.94
N LEU A 409 -28.78 -16.33 6.53
CA LEU A 409 -30.25 -16.28 6.74
C LEU A 409 -31.08 -16.20 5.46
N LYS A 410 -30.45 -15.84 4.32
CA LYS A 410 -31.11 -15.75 3.01
C LYS A 410 -30.99 -17.02 2.18
N ARG A 411 -30.17 -17.97 2.62
CA ARG A 411 -30.06 -19.32 2.03
C ARG A 411 -30.97 -20.25 2.79
#